data_AF-A0AAE0KSI8-F1
#
_entry.id   AF-A0AAE0KSI8-F1
#
_cell.length_a   1.000
_cell.length_b   1.000
_cell.length_c   1.000
_cell.angle_alpha   90.00
_cell.angle_beta   90.00
_cell.angle_gamma   90.00
#
_symmetry.space_group_name_H-M   'P 1'
#
loop_
_entity.id
_entity.type
_entity.pdbx_description
1 polymer ?
#
loop_
_entity_poly.entity_id
_entity_poly.type
_entity_poly.pdbx_seq_one_letter_code
_entity_poly.pdbx_strand_id
1 'polypeptide(L)'
;GAYNATAPNPVRMKALCSSLGEAVSRPAWFPVPAQALQVVLGEGATVVLEGQKVLPNAALDSGFEFKYTKIQEALKAITLG
;
A
#
# COMPACT_ATOMS: atom_id res chain seq x y z
N GLY A 1 -5.28 -23.11 8.28
CA GLY A 1 -6.01 -21.94 8.81
C GLY A 1 -6.05 -20.84 7.77
N ALA A 2 -6.59 -19.67 8.11
CA ALA A 2 -6.59 -18.50 7.23
C ALA A 2 -5.19 -17.86 7.11
N TYR A 3 -4.91 -17.24 5.97
CA TYR A 3 -3.67 -16.50 5.72
C TYR A 3 -4.00 -15.04 5.35
N ASN A 4 -3.21 -14.10 5.85
CA ASN A 4 -3.28 -12.70 5.42
C ASN A 4 -2.40 -12.50 4.18
N ALA A 5 -3.01 -12.10 3.06
CA ALA A 5 -2.31 -11.80 1.81
C ALA A 5 -1.73 -10.37 1.82
N THR A 6 -0.85 -10.09 2.77
CA THR A 6 -0.19 -8.79 2.95
C THR A 6 1.32 -8.96 3.00
N ALA A 7 2.09 -7.99 2.49
CA ALA A 7 3.54 -7.99 2.64
C ALA A 7 3.96 -7.84 4.13
N PRO A 8 5.14 -8.33 4.54
CA PRO A 8 5.57 -8.31 5.94
C PRO A 8 5.89 -6.91 6.48
N ASN A 9 6.07 -5.92 5.61
CA ASN A 9 6.40 -4.54 5.98
C ASN A 9 5.26 -3.58 5.57
N PRO A 10 4.22 -3.40 6.41
CA PRO A 10 3.13 -2.48 6.11
C PRO A 10 3.63 -1.02 6.11
N VAL A 11 3.07 -0.21 5.21
CA VAL A 11 3.41 1.21 5.06
C VAL A 11 2.18 2.09 5.24
N ARG A 12 2.38 3.33 5.69
CA ARG A 12 1.31 4.33 5.71
C ARG A 12 1.03 4.84 4.29
N MET A 13 -0.19 5.32 4.06
CA MET A 13 -0.60 5.90 2.77
C MET A 13 0.38 6.95 2.25
N LYS A 14 0.88 7.86 3.11
CA LYS A 14 1.89 8.86 2.74
C LYS A 14 3.16 8.25 2.13
N ALA A 15 3.64 7.14 2.69
CA ALA A 15 4.84 6.46 2.20
C ALA A 15 4.58 5.70 0.89
N LEU A 16 3.38 5.11 0.73
CA LEU A 16 2.93 4.54 -0.54
C LEU A 16 2.90 5.60 -1.64
N CYS A 17 2.23 6.74 -1.40
CA CYS A 17 2.13 7.83 -2.39
C CYS A 17 3.50 8.41 -2.75
N SER A 18 4.39 8.61 -1.78
CA SER A 18 5.76 9.08 -2.03
C SER A 18 6.53 8.09 -2.92
N SER A 19 6.53 6.80 -2.54
CA SER A 19 7.25 5.76 -3.27
C SER A 19 6.70 5.57 -4.69
N LEU A 20 5.38 5.68 -4.85
CA LEU A 20 4.74 5.62 -6.17
C LEU A 20 5.15 6.82 -7.03
N GLY A 21 5.09 8.04 -6.47
CA GLY A 21 5.47 9.25 -7.19
C GLY A 21 6.93 9.24 -7.67
N GLU A 22 7.84 8.69 -6.86
CA GLU A 22 9.23 8.43 -7.26
C GLU A 22 9.30 7.41 -8.41
N ALA A 23 8.60 6.28 -8.28
CA ALA A 23 8.63 5.19 -9.27
C ALA A 23 8.09 5.59 -10.65
N VAL A 24 7.21 6.59 -10.73
CA VAL A 24 6.64 7.10 -12.00
C VAL A 24 7.15 8.49 -12.38
N SER A 25 8.17 9.02 -11.69
CA SER A 25 8.71 10.38 -11.92
C SER A 25 7.66 11.51 -11.81
N ARG A 26 6.66 11.36 -10.93
CA ARG A 26 5.61 12.35 -10.64
C ARG A 26 5.39 12.47 -9.12
N PRO A 27 6.13 13.34 -8.41
CA PRO A 27 6.06 13.44 -6.96
C PRO A 27 4.67 13.80 -6.41
N ALA A 28 4.31 13.23 -5.25
CA ALA A 28 3.05 13.51 -4.55
C ALA A 28 3.18 14.72 -3.62
N TRP A 29 3.11 15.94 -4.15
CA TRP A 29 3.35 17.17 -3.39
C TRP A 29 2.25 17.54 -2.39
N PHE A 30 0.99 17.19 -2.67
CA PHE A 30 -0.15 17.63 -1.86
C PHE A 30 -1.04 16.45 -1.46
N PRO A 31 -1.50 16.39 -0.19
CA PRO A 31 -2.49 15.42 0.24
C PRO A 31 -3.87 15.75 -0.34
N VAL A 32 -4.68 14.72 -0.58
CA VAL A 32 -6.08 14.90 -0.96
C VAL A 32 -6.93 15.08 0.30
N PRO A 33 -7.79 16.13 0.38
CA PRO A 33 -8.70 16.30 1.51
C PRO A 33 -9.68 15.14 1.66
N ALA A 34 -10.01 14.76 2.90
CA ALA A 34 -10.92 13.65 3.17
C ALA A 34 -12.32 13.88 2.59
N GLN A 35 -12.81 15.13 2.63
CA GLN A 35 -14.11 15.50 2.07
C GLN A 35 -14.15 15.32 0.56
N ALA A 36 -13.05 15.62 -0.14
CA ALA A 36 -12.95 15.39 -1.57
C ALA A 36 -13.03 13.89 -1.89
N LEU A 37 -12.38 13.04 -1.09
CA LEU A 37 -12.48 11.58 -1.23
C LEU A 37 -13.91 11.08 -0.94
N GLN A 38 -14.58 11.62 0.07
CA GLN A 38 -15.99 11.28 0.37
C GLN A 38 -16.93 11.66 -0.77
N VAL A 39 -16.74 12.82 -1.41
CA VAL A 39 -17.56 13.24 -2.56
C VAL A 39 -17.37 12.31 -3.76
N VAL A 40 -16.13 11.87 -4.02
CA VAL A 40 -15.81 11.05 -5.20
C VAL A 40 -16.12 9.56 -4.99
N LEU A 41 -15.85 9.02 -3.79
CA LEU A 41 -15.92 7.58 -3.49
C LEU A 41 -17.14 7.20 -2.65
N GLY A 42 -17.89 8.16 -2.09
CA GLY A 42 -19.00 7.90 -1.18
C GLY A 42 -18.56 7.07 0.03
N GLU A 43 -19.31 6.01 0.33
CA GLU A 43 -19.00 5.07 1.42
C GLU A 43 -17.66 4.33 1.21
N GLY A 44 -17.18 4.21 -0.02
CA GLY A 44 -15.88 3.61 -0.35
C GLY A 44 -14.69 4.44 0.14
N ALA A 45 -14.90 5.72 0.49
CA ALA A 45 -13.86 6.58 1.05
C ALA A 45 -13.29 6.01 2.35
N THR A 46 -14.09 5.31 3.15
CA THR A 46 -13.68 4.71 4.43
C THR A 46 -12.51 3.75 4.23
N VAL A 47 -12.51 2.93 3.18
CA VAL A 47 -11.40 1.98 2.89
C VAL A 47 -10.08 2.71 2.58
N VAL A 48 -10.15 3.92 2.02
CA VAL A 48 -8.98 4.72 1.66
C VAL A 48 -8.51 5.58 2.83
N LEU A 49 -9.47 6.15 3.58
CA LEU A 49 -9.23 7.04 4.71
C LEU A 49 -8.77 6.27 5.95
N GLU A 50 -9.26 5.06 6.13
CA GLU A 50 -8.86 4.16 7.19
C GLU A 50 -7.73 3.25 6.71
N GLY A 51 -6.77 3.01 7.60
CA GLY A 51 -5.67 2.10 7.34
C GLY A 51 -5.70 0.93 8.32
N GLN A 52 -5.53 -0.28 7.82
CA GLN A 52 -5.37 -1.47 8.65
C GLN A 52 -3.91 -1.94 8.63
N LYS A 53 -3.31 -2.10 9.81
CA LYS A 53 -1.99 -2.74 9.95
C LYS A 53 -2.19 -4.25 10.12
N VAL A 54 -2.12 -4.99 9.03
CA VAL A 54 -2.26 -6.45 9.01
C VAL A 54 -0.90 -7.10 8.74
N LEU A 55 -0.57 -8.13 9.52
CA LEU A 55 0.70 -8.86 9.39
C LEU A 55 0.45 -10.30 8.90
N PRO A 56 1.30 -10.83 8.01
CA PRO A 56 1.15 -12.17 7.46
C PRO A 56 1.82 -13.26 8.31
N ASN A 57 1.56 -13.28 9.63
CA ASN A 57 2.25 -14.18 10.57
C ASN A 57 2.18 -15.65 10.14
N ALA A 58 1.00 -16.15 9.75
CA ALA A 58 0.86 -17.53 9.29
C ALA A 58 1.73 -17.86 8.06
N ALA A 59 1.92 -16.92 7.14
CA ALA A 59 2.78 -17.11 5.96
C ALA A 59 4.27 -17.07 6.35
N LEU A 60 4.63 -16.19 7.29
CA LEU A 60 6.00 -16.13 7.82
C LEU A 60 6.35 -17.43 8.56
N ASP A 61 5.45 -17.90 9.42
CA ASP A 61 5.63 -19.13 10.21
C ASP A 61 5.69 -20.38 9.31
N SER A 62 5.04 -20.36 8.14
CA SER A 62 5.12 -21.44 7.15
C SER A 62 6.38 -21.40 6.28
N GLY A 63 7.25 -20.41 6.45
CA GLY A 63 8.44 -20.23 5.61
C GLY A 63 8.14 -19.73 4.19
N PHE A 64 7.01 -19.06 3.97
CA PHE A 64 6.70 -18.48 2.66
C PHE A 64 7.69 -17.36 2.29
N GLU A 65 8.30 -17.47 1.12
CA GLU A 65 9.25 -16.46 0.63
C GLU A 65 8.53 -15.39 -0.20
N PHE A 66 8.53 -14.17 0.32
CA PHE A 66 7.92 -13.01 -0.35
C PHE A 66 8.85 -12.48 -1.45
N LYS A 67 8.38 -12.50 -2.70
CA LYS A 67 9.12 -11.93 -3.84
C LYS A 67 9.47 -10.45 -3.67
N TYR A 68 8.57 -9.67 -3.08
CA TYR A 68 8.77 -8.25 -2.79
C TYR A 68 8.39 -7.99 -1.34
N THR A 69 9.37 -7.57 -0.54
CA THR A 69 9.14 -7.30 0.90
C THR A 69 9.00 -5.81 1.18
N LYS A 70 9.49 -4.96 0.28
CA LYS A 70 9.44 -3.50 0.37
C LYS A 70 8.61 -2.92 -0.77
N ILE A 71 7.88 -1.84 -0.48
CA ILE A 71 6.97 -1.22 -1.45
C ILE A 71 7.71 -0.69 -2.69
N GLN A 72 8.94 -0.19 -2.52
CA GLN A 72 9.74 0.35 -3.61
C GLN A 72 10.12 -0.73 -4.64
N GLU A 73 10.43 -1.95 -4.17
CA GLU A 73 10.77 -3.09 -5.03
C GLU A 73 9.57 -3.48 -5.89
N ALA A 74 8.40 -3.60 -5.27
CA ALA A 74 7.16 -3.93 -5.96
C ALA A 74 6.75 -2.85 -6.97
N LEU A 75 6.82 -1.58 -6.58
CA LEU A 75 6.48 -0.46 -7.47
C LEU A 75 7.42 -0.38 -8.67
N LYS A 76 8.74 -0.47 -8.43
CA LYS A 76 9.74 -0.48 -9.50
C LYS A 76 9.48 -1.61 -10.51
N ALA A 77 9.08 -2.78 -10.03
CA ALA A 77 8.79 -3.93 -10.88
C ALA A 77 7.53 -3.75 -11.75
N ILE A 78 6.54 -2.96 -11.29
CA ILE A 78 5.27 -2.77 -12.00
C ILE A 78 5.31 -1.54 -12.92
N THR A 79 6.11 -0.52 -12.60
CA THR A 79 6.16 0.74 -13.36
C THR A 79 7.26 0.81 -14.41
N LEU A 80 8.31 -0.02 -14.31
CA LEU A 80 9.39 -0.13 -15.31
C LEU A 80 9.21 -1.34 -16.25
N GLY A 81 8.00 -1.90 -16.31
CA GLY A 81 7.62 -2.97 -17.24
C GLY A 81 7.18 -2.44 -18.60
#